data_AF-A0A0G2ABA3-F1
#
_entry.id   AF-A0A0G2ABA3-F1
#
_cell.length_a   1.000
_cell.length_b   1.000
_cell.length_c   1.000
_cell.angle_alpha   90.00
_cell.angle_beta   90.00
_cell.angle_gamma   90.00
#
_symmetry.space_group_name_H-M   'P 1'
#
loop_
_entity.id
_entity.type
_entity.pdbx_description
1 polymer ?
#
loop_
_entity_poly.entity_id
_entity_poly.type
_entity_poly.pdbx_seq_one_letter_code
_entity_poly.pdbx_strand_id
1 'polypeptide(L)'
;MTLKNEALLVDRAKGLYGRQAFESAWDEIVNRYEERMRMVAYGIVRRQCVAKEITQHAFMSAMESIDSFQFGNFSGWLRLITRNLAVN
;
A
#
# COMPACT_ATOMS: atom_id res chain seq x y z
N MET A 1 -9.61 0.19 14.28
CA MET A 1 -8.17 0.50 14.13
C MET A 1 -8.01 1.99 14.39
N THR A 2 -7.33 2.37 15.47
CA THR A 2 -7.21 3.78 15.90
C THR A 2 -6.26 4.55 14.98
N LEU A 3 -6.48 5.86 14.77
CA LEU A 3 -5.60 6.72 13.96
C LEU A 3 -4.13 6.66 14.44
N LYS A 4 -3.91 6.49 15.74
CA LYS A 4 -2.57 6.33 16.33
C LYS A 4 -1.82 5.08 15.83
N ASN A 5 -2.54 4.00 15.50
CA ASN A 5 -1.93 2.76 15.01
C ASN A 5 -1.50 2.86 13.54
N GLU A 6 -2.20 3.67 12.73
CA GLU A 6 -1.87 3.85 11.31
C GLU A 6 -0.67 4.80 11.14
N ALA A 7 -0.58 5.88 11.94
CA ALA A 7 0.58 6.78 11.93
C ALA A 7 1.87 6.03 12.30
N LEU A 8 1.86 5.25 13.39
CA LEU A 8 3.02 4.45 13.79
C LEU A 8 3.39 3.38 12.75
N LEU A 9 2.39 2.81 12.06
CA LEU A 9 2.66 1.87 10.96
C LEU A 9 3.40 2.56 9.82
N VAL A 10 2.96 3.75 9.44
CA VAL A 10 3.59 4.54 8.38
C VAL A 10 5.00 4.97 8.79
N ASP A 11 5.21 5.44 10.01
CA ASP A 11 6.54 5.85 10.47
C ASP A 11 7.54 4.69 10.47
N ARG A 12 7.09 3.49 10.87
CA ARG A 12 7.89 2.25 10.72
C ARG A 12 8.15 1.92 9.25
N ALA A 13 7.14 2.04 8.39
CA ALA A 13 7.26 1.79 6.95
C ALA A 13 8.17 2.79 6.22
N LYS A 14 8.37 3.99 6.76
CA LYS A 14 9.38 4.97 6.31
C LYS A 14 10.81 4.64 6.76
N GLY A 15 10.99 3.59 7.55
CA GLY A 15 12.31 3.18 8.03
C GLY A 15 12.84 4.01 9.21
N LEU A 16 11.99 4.83 9.85
CA LEU A 16 12.39 5.69 10.99
C LEU A 16 12.83 4.91 12.24
N TYR A 17 12.59 3.59 12.27
CA TYR A 17 12.91 2.70 13.39
C TYR A 17 13.86 1.55 13.00
N GLY A 18 14.54 1.66 11.85
CA GLY A 18 15.50 0.67 11.35
C GLY A 18 14.88 -0.45 10.50
N ARG A 19 15.74 -1.31 9.94
CA ARG A 19 15.36 -2.30 8.90
C ARG A 19 14.31 -3.31 9.36
N GLN A 20 14.45 -3.86 10.57
CA GLN A 20 13.49 -4.86 11.07
C GLN A 20 12.08 -4.27 11.25
N ALA A 21 12.00 -3.03 11.74
CA ALA A 21 10.74 -2.32 11.89
C ALA A 21 10.11 -1.99 10.53
N PHE A 22 10.94 -1.64 9.54
CA PHE A 22 10.52 -1.44 8.15
C PHE A 22 9.91 -2.71 7.54
N GLU A 23 10.62 -3.84 7.61
CA GLU A 23 10.16 -5.12 7.05
C GLU A 23 8.83 -5.54 7.69
N SER A 24 8.77 -5.55 9.03
CA SER A 24 7.54 -5.90 9.76
C SER A 24 6.37 -4.95 9.45
N ALA A 25 6.63 -3.66 9.23
CA ALA A 25 5.59 -2.71 8.86
C ALA A 25 5.05 -2.97 7.45
N TRP A 26 5.92 -3.28 6.49
CA TRP A 26 5.48 -3.61 5.13
C TRP A 26 4.73 -4.93 5.07
N ASP A 27 5.11 -5.93 5.84
CA ASP A 27 4.33 -7.16 6.00
C ASP A 27 2.94 -6.85 6.57
N GLU A 28 2.85 -6.01 7.60
CA GLU A 28 1.58 -5.57 8.20
C GLU A 28 0.73 -4.78 7.19
N ILE A 29 1.32 -3.92 6.36
CA ILE A 29 0.65 -3.16 5.30
C ILE A 29 0.08 -4.11 4.25
N VAL A 30 0.89 -5.00 3.68
CA VAL A 30 0.44 -5.94 2.65
C VAL A 30 -0.71 -6.79 3.18
N ASN A 31 -0.55 -7.41 4.35
CA ASN A 31 -1.59 -8.23 4.97
C ASN A 31 -2.92 -7.47 5.21
N ARG A 32 -2.86 -6.17 5.49
CA ARG A 32 -4.06 -5.34 5.74
C ARG A 32 -4.77 -4.87 4.49
N TYR A 33 -4.01 -4.53 3.44
CA TYR A 33 -4.54 -3.80 2.30
C TYR A 33 -4.57 -4.61 1.01
N GLU A 34 -3.90 -5.77 0.92
CA GLU A 34 -3.80 -6.57 -0.31
C GLU A 34 -5.17 -6.85 -0.93
N GLU A 35 -6.09 -7.45 -0.17
CA GLU A 35 -7.39 -7.83 -0.71
C GLU A 35 -8.18 -6.62 -1.21
N ARG A 36 -8.12 -5.49 -0.49
CA ARG A 36 -8.83 -4.27 -0.89
C ARG A 36 -8.23 -3.66 -2.16
N MET A 37 -6.91 -3.62 -2.29
CA MET A 37 -6.25 -3.09 -3.48
C MET A 37 -6.44 -4.03 -4.68
N ARG A 38 -6.40 -5.34 -4.46
CA ARG A 38 -6.73 -6.35 -5.46
C ARG A 38 -8.14 -6.21 -5.99
N MET A 39 -9.12 -5.95 -5.13
CA MET A 39 -10.50 -5.67 -5.54
C MET A 39 -10.63 -4.36 -6.32
N VAL A 40 -9.88 -3.31 -5.97
CA VAL A 40 -9.81 -2.06 -6.74
C VAL A 40 -9.26 -2.32 -8.14
N ALA A 41 -8.11 -2.98 -8.26
CA ALA A 41 -7.50 -3.32 -9.54
C ALA A 41 -8.43 -4.20 -10.37
N TYR A 42 -9.02 -5.24 -9.78
CA TYR A 42 -9.96 -6.14 -10.45
C TYR A 42 -11.20 -5.42 -10.97
N GLY A 43 -11.72 -4.44 -10.22
CA GLY A 43 -12.84 -3.62 -10.67
C GLY A 43 -12.59 -2.87 -11.98
N ILE A 44 -11.32 -2.58 -12.28
CA ILE A 44 -10.87 -1.86 -13.48
C ILE A 44 -10.50 -2.85 -14.59
N VAL A 45 -9.59 -3.80 -14.32
CA VAL A 45 -9.02 -4.66 -15.38
C VAL A 45 -9.82 -5.93 -15.66
N ARG A 46 -10.75 -6.32 -14.78
CA ARG A 46 -11.63 -7.51 -14.89
C ARG A 46 -10.92 -8.84 -15.18
N ARG A 47 -9.63 -8.93 -14.84
CA ARG A 47 -8.77 -10.11 -15.01
C ARG A 47 -8.03 -10.38 -13.71
N GLN A 48 -8.21 -11.57 -13.15
CA GLN A 48 -7.68 -11.90 -11.81
C GLN A 48 -6.14 -11.85 -11.75
N CYS A 49 -5.46 -12.47 -12.73
CA CYS A 49 -3.99 -12.48 -12.77
C CYS A 49 -3.42 -11.06 -12.90
N VAL A 50 -3.97 -10.24 -13.80
CA VAL A 50 -3.54 -8.86 -14.01
C VAL A 50 -3.80 -8.00 -12.78
N ALA A 51 -4.95 -8.18 -12.11
CA ALA A 51 -5.26 -7.46 -10.88
C ALA A 51 -4.28 -7.79 -9.75
N LYS A 52 -3.84 -9.05 -9.65
CA LYS A 52 -2.83 -9.48 -8.69
C LYS A 52 -1.47 -8.82 -8.97
N GLU A 53 -1.04 -8.81 -10.22
CA GLU A 53 0.21 -8.18 -10.66
C GLU A 53 0.22 -6.67 -10.39
N ILE A 54 -0.85 -5.96 -10.76
CA ILE A 54 -1.01 -4.53 -10.45
C ILE A 54 -0.96 -4.28 -8.94
N THR A 55 -1.56 -5.15 -8.14
CA THR A 55 -1.55 -4.99 -6.68
C THR A 55 -0.15 -5.12 -6.12
N GLN A 56 0.63 -6.10 -6.60
CA GLN A 56 2.04 -6.26 -6.22
C GLN A 56 2.87 -5.04 -6.65
N HIS A 57 2.71 -4.56 -7.89
CA HIS A 57 3.38 -3.37 -8.38
C HIS A 57 2.99 -2.12 -7.58
N ALA A 58 1.73 -2.00 -7.18
CA ALA A 58 1.27 -0.89 -6.36
C ALA A 58 1.96 -0.84 -5.00
N PHE A 59 2.19 -1.99 -4.35
CA PHE A 59 2.93 -2.03 -3.09
C PHE A 59 4.42 -1.72 -3.27
N MET A 60 5.05 -2.17 -4.37
CA MET A 60 6.43 -1.80 -4.68
C MET A 60 6.56 -0.29 -4.92
N SER A 61 5.68 0.29 -5.74
CA SER A 61 5.65 1.74 -5.97
C SER A 61 5.32 2.54 -4.71
N ALA A 62 4.45 2.01 -3.84
CA ALA A 62 4.19 2.62 -2.54
C ALA A 62 5.42 2.57 -1.63
N MET A 63 6.17 1.47 -1.63
CA MET A 63 7.40 1.35 -0.86
C MET A 63 8.46 2.35 -1.31
N GLU A 64 8.64 2.51 -2.62
CA GLU A 64 9.58 3.48 -3.20
C GLU A 64 9.17 4.94 -2.96
N SER A 65 7.88 5.22 -2.80
CA SER A 65 7.33 6.58 -2.67
C SER A 65 6.81 6.91 -1.28
N ILE A 66 7.08 6.08 -0.27
CA ILE A 66 6.51 6.22 1.08
C ILE A 66 6.85 7.56 1.75
N ASP A 67 8.00 8.15 1.42
CA ASP A 67 8.41 9.46 1.92
C ASP A 67 7.54 10.61 1.39
N SER A 68 6.86 10.41 0.25
CA SER A 68 5.90 11.38 -0.30
C SER A 68 4.60 11.42 0.49
N PHE A 69 4.27 10.36 1.23
CA PHE A 69 3.07 10.33 2.07
C PHE A 69 3.33 11.12 3.36
N GLN A 70 2.68 12.27 3.51
CA GLN A 70 2.88 13.15 4.68
C GLN A 70 1.89 12.85 5.80
N PHE A 71 0.59 12.95 5.53
CA PHE A 71 -0.47 12.74 6.50
C PHE A 71 -1.80 12.43 5.79
N GLY A 72 -2.78 11.91 6.54
CA GLY A 72 -4.14 11.65 6.06
C GLY A 72 -4.46 10.17 5.90
N ASN A 73 -5.34 9.85 4.95
CA ASN A 73 -5.84 8.48 4.76
C ASN A 73 -4.86 7.65 3.94
N PHE A 74 -4.06 6.82 4.61
CA PHE A 74 -3.09 5.93 3.96
C PHE A 74 -3.76 4.94 3.00
N SER A 75 -4.92 4.35 3.37
CA SER A 75 -5.67 3.49 2.46
C SER A 75 -6.15 4.21 1.20
N GLY A 76 -6.43 5.52 1.30
CA GLY A 76 -6.79 6.36 0.16
C GLY A 76 -5.59 6.59 -0.77
N TRP A 77 -4.42 6.85 -0.19
CA TRP A 77 -3.16 7.01 -0.92
C TRP A 77 -2.77 5.73 -1.67
N LEU A 78 -2.80 4.55 -1.01
CA LEU A 78 -2.58 3.26 -1.68
C LEU A 78 -3.56 3.03 -2.85
N ARG A 79 -4.83 3.37 -2.65
CA ARG A 79 -5.85 3.23 -3.71
C ARG A 79 -5.53 4.07 -4.93
N LEU A 80 -4.97 5.27 -4.77
CA LEU A 80 -4.57 6.13 -5.90
C LEU A 80 -3.46 5.47 -6.71
N ILE A 81 -2.43 4.95 -6.04
CA ILE A 81 -1.33 4.22 -6.70
C ILE A 81 -1.89 3.03 -7.49
N THR A 82 -2.70 2.19 -6.85
CA THR A 82 -3.32 1.02 -7.50
C THR A 82 -4.18 1.41 -8.69
N ARG A 83 -5.03 2.43 -8.56
CA ARG A 83 -5.89 2.89 -9.66
C ARG A 83 -5.07 3.43 -10.83
N ASN A 84 -4.02 4.19 -10.55
CA ASN A 84 -3.15 4.74 -11.59
C ASN A 84 -2.49 3.61 -12.40
N LEU A 85 -1.94 2.60 -11.72
CA LEU A 85 -1.36 1.42 -12.37
C LEU A 85 -2.39 0.56 -13.11
N ALA A 86 -3.66 0.57 -12.71
CA ALA A 86 -4.69 -0.22 -13.37
C ALA A 86 -5.29 0.43 -14.62
N VAL A 87 -5.17 1.75 -14.75
CA VAL A 87 -5.69 2.52 -15.89
C VAL A 87 -4.62 2.74 -16.97
N ASN A 88 -3.34 2.76 -16.58
CA ASN A 88 -2.20 2.85 -17.48
C ASN A 88 -1.90 1.51 -18.16
#